data_AF-A0A379Y1X3-F1
#
_entry.id   AF-A0A379Y1X3-F1
#
_cell.length_a   1.000
_cell.length_b   1.000
_cell.length_c   1.000
_cell.angle_alpha   90.00
_cell.angle_beta   90.00
_cell.angle_gamma   90.00
#
_symmetry.space_group_name_H-M   'P 1'
#
loop_
_entity.id
_entity.type
_entity.pdbx_description
1 polymer ?
#
loop_
_entity_poly.entity_id
_entity_poly.type
_entity_poly.pdbx_seq_one_letter_code
_entity_poly.pdbx_strand_id
1 'polypeptide(L)'
;MIRNKFKFVICPHCEGHGTVENPAFENGFTHSEMMEWSPEERGHYFAGAFNVECSDCKGTGKQRVPNVAAMTFGEKREYVAQLREEREQAAFNRQCRHEMAMGY
;
A
#
# COMPACT_ATOMS: atom_id res chain seq x y z
N MET A 1 2.66 -22.30 -25.29
CA MET A 1 2.44 -20.89 -24.86
C MET A 1 3.03 -20.73 -23.46
N ILE A 2 4.05 -19.87 -23.29
CA ILE A 2 4.61 -19.56 -21.97
C ILE A 2 3.56 -18.70 -21.24
N ARG A 3 2.85 -19.28 -20.27
CA ARG A 3 1.92 -18.51 -19.42
C ARG A 3 2.76 -17.78 -18.38
N ASN A 4 2.65 -16.44 -18.35
CA ASN A 4 3.39 -15.64 -17.39
C ASN A 4 2.90 -15.96 -15.96
N LYS A 5 3.82 -16.37 -15.09
CA LYS A 5 3.53 -16.80 -13.72
C LYS A 5 3.16 -15.63 -12.80
N PHE A 6 3.34 -14.40 -13.28
CA PHE A 6 2.95 -13.18 -12.60
C PHE A 6 2.09 -12.31 -13.51
N LYS A 7 1.18 -11.55 -12.90
CA LYS A 7 0.36 -10.53 -13.57
C LYS A 7 0.43 -9.22 -12.78
N PHE A 8 0.20 -8.10 -13.46
CA PHE A 8 -0.02 -6.84 -12.79
C PHE A 8 -1.50 -6.68 -12.48
N VAL A 9 -1.81 -6.19 -11.29
CA VAL A 9 -3.14 -5.75 -10.88
C VAL A 9 -3.06 -4.31 -10.41
N ILE A 10 -4.17 -3.60 -10.51
CA ILE A 10 -4.30 -2.25 -9.95
C ILE A 10 -4.05 -2.34 -8.44
N CYS A 11 -3.26 -1.41 -7.91
CA CYS A 11 -3.02 -1.34 -6.48
C CYS A 11 -4.35 -1.08 -5.76
N PRO A 12 -4.79 -1.94 -4.81
CA PRO A 12 -6.05 -1.75 -4.13
C PRO A 12 -6.02 -0.58 -3.14
N HIS A 13 -4.83 -0.15 -2.68
CA HIS A 13 -4.69 0.92 -1.70
C HIS A 13 -4.84 2.32 -2.30
N CYS A 14 -4.27 2.55 -3.48
CA CYS A 14 -4.38 3.84 -4.18
C CYS A 14 -5.28 3.79 -5.40
N GLU A 15 -5.97 2.67 -5.63
CA GLU A 15 -6.87 2.43 -6.77
C GLU A 15 -6.27 2.74 -8.15
N GLY A 16 -4.95 2.69 -8.27
CA GLY A 16 -4.22 2.99 -9.50
C GLY A 16 -3.72 4.42 -9.65
N HIS A 17 -4.03 5.31 -8.70
CA HIS A 17 -3.55 6.69 -8.71
C HIS A 17 -2.04 6.82 -8.44
N GLY A 18 -1.43 5.83 -7.79
CA GLY A 18 0.00 5.85 -7.43
C GLY A 18 0.31 6.74 -6.23
N THR A 19 -0.55 7.70 -5.91
CA THR A 19 -0.50 8.54 -4.72
C THR A 19 -1.71 8.26 -3.81
N VAL A 20 -1.58 8.65 -2.55
CA VAL A 20 -2.65 8.65 -1.57
C VAL A 20 -2.68 9.97 -0.84
N GLU A 21 -3.80 10.25 -0.15
CA GLU A 21 -3.88 11.39 0.74
C GLU A 21 -2.77 11.31 1.79
N ASN A 22 -2.25 12.48 2.16
CA ASN A 22 -1.16 12.55 3.12
C ASN A 22 -1.68 12.18 4.51
N PRO A 23 -1.09 11.18 5.19
CA PRO A 23 -1.49 10.79 6.54
C PRO A 23 -1.41 11.93 7.57
N ALA A 24 -0.60 12.97 7.30
CA ALA A 24 -0.51 14.14 8.17
C ALA A 24 -1.84 14.91 8.31
N PHE A 25 -2.76 14.77 7.36
CA PHE A 25 -4.09 15.41 7.37
C PHE A 25 -5.19 14.40 7.04
N GLU A 26 -5.09 13.18 7.57
CA GLU A 26 -6.09 12.11 7.43
C GLU A 26 -7.50 12.54 7.88
N ASN A 27 -7.60 13.47 8.83
CA ASN A 27 -8.87 14.03 9.30
C ASN A 27 -9.33 15.29 8.53
N GLY A 28 -8.59 15.68 7.48
CA GLY A 28 -8.80 16.93 6.75
C GLY A 28 -8.57 18.18 7.60
N PHE A 29 -8.94 19.33 7.02
CA PHE A 29 -8.95 20.62 7.70
C PHE A 29 -10.39 21.10 7.86
N THR A 30 -10.69 21.72 8.99
CA THR A 30 -11.98 22.39 9.21
C THR A 30 -12.11 23.62 8.30
N HIS A 31 -13.34 24.04 8.03
CA HIS A 31 -13.59 25.21 7.19
C HIS A 31 -12.95 26.49 7.75
N SER A 32 -12.88 26.65 9.07
CA SER A 32 -12.17 27.76 9.74
C SER A 32 -10.67 27.73 9.48
N GLU A 33 -10.02 26.56 9.58
CA GLU A 33 -8.58 26.42 9.31
C GLU A 33 -8.26 26.68 7.83
N MET A 34 -9.13 26.25 6.91
CA MET A 34 -8.95 26.52 5.48
C MET A 34 -9.17 27.99 5.11
N MET A 35 -9.95 28.76 5.87
CA MET A 35 -10.15 30.20 5.61
C MET A 35 -8.91 31.03 5.90
N GLU A 36 -8.01 30.54 6.75
CA GLU A 36 -6.71 31.17 7.03
C GLU A 36 -5.72 31.00 5.87
N TRP A 37 -5.99 30.05 4.96
CA TRP A 37 -5.13 29.77 3.81
C TRP A 37 -5.44 30.67 2.63
N SER A 38 -4.40 30.98 1.86
CA SER A 38 -4.55 31.68 0.60
C SER A 38 -5.46 30.88 -0.38
N PRO A 39 -6.11 31.56 -1.33
CA PRO A 39 -6.89 30.88 -2.37
C PRO A 39 -6.06 29.86 -3.17
N GLU A 40 -4.77 30.13 -3.38
CA GLU A 40 -3.85 29.23 -4.09
C GLU A 40 -3.56 27.96 -3.29
N GLU A 41 -3.26 28.07 -2.00
CA GLU A 41 -3.01 26.93 -1.12
C GLU A 41 -4.23 26.00 -1.04
N ARG A 42 -5.43 26.58 -0.95
CA ARG A 42 -6.69 25.80 -1.02
C ARG A 42 -6.83 25.10 -2.36
N GLY A 43 -6.53 25.79 -3.46
CA GLY A 43 -6.55 25.21 -4.81
C GLY A 43 -5.59 24.02 -4.93
N HIS A 44 -4.37 24.14 -4.42
CA HIS A 44 -3.38 23.07 -4.40
C HIS A 44 -3.81 21.86 -3.56
N TYR A 45 -4.45 22.10 -2.41
CA TYR A 45 -5.00 21.04 -1.58
C TYR A 45 -6.06 20.21 -2.31
N PHE A 46 -7.08 20.87 -2.90
CA PHE A 46 -8.11 20.16 -3.66
C PHE A 46 -7.59 19.54 -4.97
N ALA A 47 -6.52 20.08 -5.55
CA ALA A 47 -5.84 19.48 -6.69
C ALA A 47 -4.99 18.25 -6.31
N GLY A 48 -4.87 17.91 -5.01
CA GLY A 48 -4.08 16.78 -4.55
C GLY A 48 -2.57 17.01 -4.61
N ALA A 49 -2.11 18.27 -4.65
CA ALA A 49 -0.69 18.60 -4.75
C ALA A 49 0.13 18.13 -3.52
N PHE A 50 -0.55 17.94 -2.39
CA PHE A 50 0.04 17.42 -1.15
C PHE A 50 -0.08 15.90 -0.98
N ASN A 51 -0.64 15.20 -1.97
CA ASN A 51 -0.73 13.73 -1.93
C ASN A 51 0.67 13.12 -1.91
N VAL A 52 0.81 12.05 -1.12
CA VAL A 52 2.08 11.34 -0.95
C VAL A 52 2.11 10.09 -1.80
N GLU A 53 3.32 9.60 -2.08
CA GLU A 53 3.50 8.35 -2.80
C GLU A 53 2.87 7.17 -2.02
N CYS A 54 2.12 6.33 -2.72
CA CYS A 54 1.52 5.15 -2.10
C CYS A 54 2.62 4.17 -1.65
N SER A 55 2.67 3.87 -0.35
CA SER A 55 3.63 2.93 0.25
C SER A 55 3.57 1.53 -0.38
N ASP A 56 2.38 1.12 -0.80
CA ASP A 56 2.08 -0.25 -1.20
C ASP A 56 2.49 -0.55 -2.64
N CYS A 57 2.42 0.44 -3.53
CA CYS A 57 2.82 0.28 -4.94
C CYS A 57 4.03 1.13 -5.33
N LYS A 58 4.55 1.96 -4.41
CA LYS A 58 5.68 2.86 -4.65
C LYS A 58 5.48 3.72 -5.89
N GLY A 59 4.35 4.43 -5.94
CA GLY A 59 4.05 5.35 -7.05
C GLY A 59 3.61 4.71 -8.35
N THR A 60 3.75 3.38 -8.52
CA THR A 60 3.51 2.73 -9.81
C THR A 60 2.03 2.52 -10.18
N GLY A 61 1.12 2.65 -9.20
CA GLY A 61 -0.31 2.39 -9.37
C GLY A 61 -0.67 0.91 -9.58
N LYS A 62 0.30 0.00 -9.57
CA LYS A 62 0.07 -1.42 -9.85
C LYS A 62 0.98 -2.32 -9.03
N GLN A 63 0.48 -3.49 -8.69
CA GLN A 63 1.23 -4.50 -7.95
C GLN A 63 1.40 -5.76 -8.79
N ARG A 64 2.58 -6.38 -8.68
CA ARG A 64 2.85 -7.66 -9.33
C ARG A 64 2.38 -8.79 -8.43
N VAL A 65 1.38 -9.54 -8.88
CA VAL A 65 0.79 -10.65 -8.13
C VAL A 65 0.99 -11.99 -8.85
N PRO A 66 1.09 -13.10 -8.11
CA PRO A 66 1.12 -14.44 -8.68
C PRO A 66 -0.12 -14.74 -9.53
N ASN A 67 0.09 -15.34 -10.70
CA ASN A 67 -0.97 -15.82 -11.56
C ASN A 67 -1.23 -17.31 -11.29
N VAL A 68 -2.05 -17.60 -10.27
CA VAL A 68 -2.34 -18.97 -9.82
C VAL A 68 -2.92 -19.84 -10.94
N ALA A 69 -3.65 -19.27 -11.89
CA ALA A 69 -4.20 -20.00 -13.04
C ALA A 69 -3.12 -20.46 -14.05
N ALA A 70 -1.94 -19.83 -14.03
CA ALA A 70 -0.81 -20.18 -14.86
C ALA A 70 0.19 -21.15 -14.17
N MET A 71 0.05 -21.37 -12.86
CA MET A 71 0.95 -22.22 -12.08
C MET A 71 0.55 -23.70 -12.13
N THR A 72 1.56 -24.57 -12.10
CA THR A 72 1.39 -26.02 -11.92
C THR A 72 1.01 -26.37 -10.48
N PHE A 73 0.62 -27.63 -10.23
CA PHE A 73 0.28 -28.07 -8.88
C PHE A 73 1.48 -27.99 -7.91
N GLY A 74 2.69 -28.35 -8.36
CA GLY A 74 3.91 -28.25 -7.55
C GLY A 74 4.22 -26.81 -7.15
N GLU A 75 4.18 -25.89 -8.11
CA GLU A 75 4.42 -24.46 -7.88
C GLU A 75 3.37 -23.84 -6.94
N LYS A 76 2.10 -24.25 -7.06
CA LYS A 76 1.06 -23.82 -6.11
C LYS A 76 1.35 -24.28 -4.69
N ARG A 77 1.84 -25.52 -4.53
CA ARG A 77 2.18 -26.07 -3.21
C ARG A 77 3.32 -25.30 -2.56
N GLU A 78 4.35 -24.97 -3.32
CA GLU A 78 5.48 -24.15 -2.86
C GLU A 78 5.02 -22.73 -2.49
N TYR A 79 4.20 -22.10 -3.34
CA TYR A 79 3.67 -20.77 -3.06
C TYR A 79 2.81 -20.75 -1.78
N VAL A 80 1.98 -21.76 -1.55
CA VAL A 80 1.19 -21.87 -0.31
C VAL A 80 2.10 -22.07 0.92
N ALA A 81 3.21 -22.79 0.79
CA ALA A 81 4.18 -22.93 1.87
C ALA A 81 4.84 -21.57 2.20
N GLN A 82 5.27 -20.81 1.19
CA GLN A 82 5.81 -19.46 1.36
C GLN A 82 4.83 -18.53 2.07
N LEU A 83 3.56 -18.52 1.66
CA LEU A 83 2.53 -17.70 2.31
C LEU A 83 2.32 -18.03 3.80
N ARG A 84 2.50 -19.29 4.20
CA ARG A 84 2.40 -19.70 5.61
C ARG A 84 3.58 -19.17 6.41
N GLU A 85 4.78 -19.32 5.89
CA GLU A 85 6.00 -18.82 6.50
C GLU A 85 5.96 -17.29 6.64
N GLU A 86 5.55 -16.57 5.59
CA GLU A 86 5.37 -15.11 5.63
C GLU A 86 4.38 -14.68 6.71
N ARG A 87 3.28 -15.43 6.89
CA ARG A 87 2.29 -15.15 7.94
C ARG A 87 2.86 -15.34 9.34
N GLU A 88 3.63 -16.40 9.54
CA GLU A 88 4.32 -16.69 10.81
C GLU A 88 5.37 -15.61 11.11
N GLN A 89 6.19 -15.26 10.11
CA GLN A 89 7.17 -14.18 10.23
C GLN A 89 6.52 -12.83 10.53
N ALA A 90 5.39 -12.52 9.88
CA ALA A 90 4.66 -11.29 10.16
C ALA A 90 4.09 -11.26 11.60
N ALA A 91 3.67 -12.42 12.14
CA ALA A 91 3.24 -12.52 13.53
C ALA A 91 4.39 -12.29 14.51
N PHE A 92 5.54 -12.93 14.27
CA PHE A 92 6.76 -12.72 15.04
C PHE A 92 7.21 -11.25 15.00
N ASN A 93 7.27 -10.64 13.80
CA ASN A 93 7.68 -9.25 13.64
C ASN A 93 6.75 -8.27 14.38
N ARG A 94 5.44 -8.55 14.43
CA ARG A 94 4.50 -7.75 15.23
C ARG A 94 4.81 -7.86 16.72
N GLN A 95 5.10 -9.06 17.22
CA GLN A 95 5.46 -9.28 18.61
C GLN A 95 6.77 -8.55 18.97
N CYS A 96 7.83 -8.74 18.20
CA CYS A 96 9.10 -8.05 18.46
C CYS A 96 8.98 -6.52 18.40
N ARG A 97 8.18 -5.99 17.47
CA ARG A 97 7.92 -4.54 17.40
C ARG A 97 7.20 -4.05 18.66
N HIS A 98 6.28 -4.84 19.20
CA HIS A 98 5.61 -4.51 20.46
C HIS A 98 6.58 -4.55 21.64
N GLU A 99 7.40 -5.59 21.76
CA GLU A 99 8.42 -5.72 22.81
C GLU A 99 9.40 -4.54 22.79
N MET A 100 9.94 -4.19 21.61
CA MET A 100 10.82 -3.02 21.45
C MET A 100 10.13 -1.70 21.82
N ALA A 101 8.85 -1.53 21.46
CA ALA A 101 8.09 -0.32 21.81
C ALA A 101 7.83 -0.21 23.32
N MET A 102 7.79 -1.35 24.03
CA MET A 102 7.65 -1.42 25.49
C MET A 102 8.99 -1.33 26.24
N GLY A 103 10.12 -1.27 25.52
CA GLY A 103 11.45 -1.09 26.10
C GLY A 103 12.10 -2.34 26.69
N TYR A 104 11.68 -3.53 26.24
CA TYR A 104 12.35 -4.82 26.55
C TYR A 104 13.31 -5.24 25.44
#